data_AF-W1I8W7-F1
#
_entry.id   AF-W1I8W7-F1
#
_cell.length_a   1.000
_cell.length_b   1.000
_cell.length_c   1.000
_cell.angle_alpha   90.00
_cell.angle_beta   90.00
_cell.angle_gamma   90.00
#
_symmetry.space_group_name_H-M   'P 1'
#
loop_
_entity.id
_entity.type
_entity.pdbx_description
1 polymer ?
#
loop_
_entity_poly.entity_id
_entity_poly.type
_entity_poly.pdbx_seq_one_letter_code
_entity_poly.pdbx_strand_id
1 'polypeptide(L)' 'MTIARKTGGRPSKRPTNAELAMLYSVMTAKEIAERFGVSVYTVRNWINKARKEESEEVANG' A
#
# COMPACT_ATOMS: atom_id res chain seq x y z
N MET A 1 -24.29 12.11 7.99
CA MET A 1 -22.88 11.77 8.27
C MET A 1 -22.10 11.87 6.98
N THR A 2 -21.45 13.01 6.73
CA THR A 2 -20.73 13.29 5.48
C THR A 2 -19.35 12.64 5.49
N ILE A 3 -19.21 11.53 4.77
CA ILE A 3 -17.90 10.96 4.45
C ILE A 3 -17.23 11.92 3.47
N ALA A 4 -16.39 12.81 3.99
CA ALA A 4 -15.57 13.70 3.19
C ALA A 4 -14.68 12.85 2.27
N ARG A 5 -15.01 12.84 0.98
CA ARG A 5 -14.18 12.21 -0.05
C ARG A 5 -12.87 13.01 -0.15
N LYS A 6 -11.82 12.56 0.54
CA LYS A 6 -10.47 13.09 0.35
C LYS A 6 -10.02 12.68 -1.05
N THR A 7 -10.00 13.68 -1.92
CA THR A 7 -9.14 13.81 -3.11
C THR A 7 -8.37 12.55 -3.47
N GLY A 8 -8.76 11.92 -4.59
CA GLY A 8 -8.05 10.82 -5.23
C GLY A 8 -6.69 11.24 -5.81
N GLY A 9 -5.81 11.79 -4.98
CA GLY A 9 -4.40 11.94 -5.26
C GLY A 9 -3.67 10.69 -4.80
N ARG A 10 -2.85 10.11 -5.66
CA ARG A 10 -1.87 9.07 -5.33
C ARG A 10 -1.32 9.34 -3.92
N PRO A 11 -1.48 8.43 -2.93
CA PRO A 11 -1.04 8.70 -1.58
C PRO A 11 0.44 9.05 -1.65
N SER A 12 0.78 10.32 -1.37
CA SER A 12 2.14 10.87 -1.49
C SER A 12 3.14 10.24 -0.49
N LYS A 13 2.69 9.23 0.27
CA LYS A 13 3.43 8.47 1.28
C LYS A 13 3.24 6.95 1.12
N ARG A 14 2.91 6.44 -0.08
CA ARG A 14 2.93 4.98 -0.30
C ARG A 14 4.39 4.50 -0.13
N PRO A 15 4.68 3.56 0.77
CA PRO A 15 6.01 2.95 0.89
C PRO A 15 6.35 2.16 -0.39
N THR A 16 7.63 1.98 -0.66
CA THR A 16 8.08 1.13 -1.78
C THR A 16 7.59 -0.31 -1.63
N ASN A 17 7.61 -1.10 -2.71
CA ASN A 17 7.16 -2.49 -2.67
C ASN A 17 8.01 -3.32 -1.68
N ALA A 18 9.33 -3.10 -1.63
CA ALA A 18 10.23 -3.72 -0.66
C ALA A 18 9.91 -3.32 0.79
N GLU A 19 9.73 -2.02 1.06
CA GLU A 19 9.34 -1.55 2.39
C GLU A 19 7.98 -2.10 2.82
N LEU A 20 7.02 -2.18 1.90
CA LEU A 20 5.69 -2.72 2.18
C LEU A 20 5.77 -4.21 2.54
N ALA A 21 6.61 -4.99 1.83
CA ALA A 21 6.85 -6.39 2.14
C ALA A 21 7.52 -6.58 3.52
N MET A 22 8.52 -5.75 3.83
CA MET A 22 9.16 -5.76 5.16
C MET A 22 8.15 -5.41 6.26
N LEU A 23 7.36 -4.36 6.10
CA LEU A 23 6.33 -3.96 7.06
C LEU A 23 5.32 -5.08 7.29
N TYR A 24 4.92 -5.80 6.24
CA TYR A 24 3.98 -6.92 6.35
C TYR A 24 4.56 -8.17 7.02
N SER A 25 5.88 -8.29 7.10
CA SER A 25 6.56 -9.38 7.82
C SER A 25 6.54 -9.18 9.34
N VAL A 26 6.43 -7.93 9.80
CA VAL A 26 6.50 -7.56 11.23
C VAL A 26 5.21 -6.97 11.79
N MET A 27 4.28 -6.53 10.94
CA MET A 27 3.02 -5.89 11.33
C MET A 27 1.86 -6.41 10.48
N THR A 28 0.66 -6.40 11.05
CA THR A 28 -0.57 -6.72 10.32
C THR A 28 -1.02 -5.56 9.42
N ALA A 29 -1.86 -5.88 8.42
CA ALA A 29 -2.46 -4.86 7.54
C ALA A 29 -3.21 -3.76 8.29
N LYS A 30 -3.77 -4.08 9.47
CA LYS A 30 -4.47 -3.11 10.33
C LYS A 30 -3.49 -2.12 10.95
N GLU A 31 -2.40 -2.62 11.52
CA GLU A 31 -1.39 -1.75 12.14
C GLU A 31 -0.66 -0.89 11.10
N ILE A 32 -0.42 -1.44 9.91
CA ILE A 32 0.10 -0.66 8.78
C ILE A 32 -0.91 0.42 8.38
N ALA A 33 -2.19 0.10 8.32
CA ALA A 33 -3.22 1.08 8.02
C ALA A 33 -3.26 2.23 9.05
N GLU A 34 -3.16 1.92 10.35
CA GLU A 34 -3.09 2.91 11.43
C GLU A 34 -1.83 3.76 11.34
N ARG A 35 -0.66 3.13 11.14
CA ARG A 35 0.64 3.83 11.00
C ARG A 35 0.65 4.84 9.85
N PHE A 36 0.03 4.49 8.73
CA PHE A 36 -0.02 5.35 7.54
C PHE A 36 -1.28 6.22 7.48
N GLY A 37 -2.21 6.11 8.43
CA GLY A 37 -3.48 6.85 8.43
C GLY A 37 -4.37 6.52 7.24
N VAL A 38 -4.29 5.28 6.73
CA VAL A 38 -5.06 4.78 5.59
C VAL A 38 -6.03 3.68 6.02
N SER A 39 -6.85 3.20 5.09
CA SER A 39 -7.72 2.04 5.36
C SER A 39 -6.96 0.73 5.16
N VAL A 40 -7.37 -0.34 5.84
CA VAL A 40 -6.85 -1.71 5.61
C VAL A 40 -7.03 -2.14 4.14
N TYR A 41 -8.12 -1.72 3.51
CA TYR A 41 -8.37 -1.96 2.09
C TYR A 41 -7.29 -1.30 1.20
N THR A 42 -6.87 -0.08 1.53
CA THR A 42 -5.79 0.63 0.83
C THR A 42 -4.48 -0.16 0.93
N VAL A 43 -4.15 -0.70 2.11
CA VAL A 43 -2.95 -1.52 2.31
C VAL A 43 -3.00 -2.80 1.46
N ARG A 44 -4.14 -3.50 1.43
CA ARG A 44 -4.33 -4.68 0.58
C ARG A 44 -4.17 -4.36 -0.90
N ASN A 45 -4.70 -3.22 -1.34
CA ASN A 45 -4.56 -2.76 -2.72
C ASN A 45 -3.10 -2.45 -3.08
N TRP A 46 -2.31 -1.90 -2.15
CA TRP A 46 -0.87 -1.69 -2.37
C TRP A 46 -0.13 -3.01 -2.59
N ILE A 47 -0.46 -4.06 -1.84
CA ILE A 47 0.16 -5.39 -2.00
C ILE A 47 -0.21 -6.02 -3.34
N ASN A 48 -1.49 -5.93 -3.72
CA ASN A 48 -1.93 -6.43 -5.02
C ASN A 48 -1.24 -5.70 -6.17
N LYS A 49 -1.03 -4.38 -6.05
CA LYS A 49 -0.25 -3.61 -7.03
C LYS A 49 1.23 -3.99 -7.02
N ALA A 50 1.84 -4.14 -5.84
CA ALA A 50 3.23 -4.55 -5.70
C ALA A 50 3.50 -5.89 -6.39
N ARG A 51 2.62 -6.88 -6.19
CA ARG A 51 2.72 -8.19 -6.86
C ARG A 51 2.60 -8.12 -8.38
N LYS A 52 1.79 -7.18 -8.89
CA LYS A 52 1.64 -6.95 -10.33
C LYS A 52 2.88 -6.28 -10.92
N GLU A 53 3.41 -5.27 -10.24
CA GLU A 53 4.61 -4.53 -10.63
C GLU A 53 5.87 -5.41 -10.59
N GLU A 54 6.00 -6.31 -9.60
CA GLU A 54 7.13 -7.27 -9.48
C GLU A 54 7.19 -8.27 -10.66
N SER A 55 6.06 -8.52 -11.33
CA SER A 55 6.02 -9.34 -12.55
C SER A 55 6.48 -8.57 -13.81
N GLU A 56 6.54 -7.23 -13.76
CA GLU A 56 6.96 -6.38 -14.88
C GLU A 56 8.43 -5.93 -14.74
N GLU A 57 8.98 -5.83 -13.52
CA GLU A 57 10.39 -5.49 -13.29
C GLU A 57 11.37 -6.63 -13.68
N VAL A 58 10.95 -7.89 -13.64
CA VAL A 58 11.78 -9.03 -14.12
C VAL A 58 11.81 -9.19 -15.65
N ALA A 59 11.07 -8.37 -16.39
CA ALA A 59 11.00 -8.44 -17.86
C ALA A 59 11.80 -7.33 -18.57
N ASN A 60 12.42 -6.40 -17.83
CA ASN A 60 13.25 -5.30 -18.37
C ASN A 60 14.67 -5.25 -17.78
N GLY A 61 15.16 -6.37 -17.23
CA GLY A 61 16.54 -6.54 -16.79
C GLY A 61 17.41 -7.23 -17.83
#